data_AF-A0A8T1EQK4-F1
#
_entry.id   AF-A0A8T1EQK4-F1
#
_cell.length_a   1.000
_cell.length_b   1.000
_cell.length_c   1.000
_cell.angle_alpha   90.00
_cell.angle_beta   90.00
_cell.angle_gamma   90.00
#
_symmetry.space_group_name_H-M   'P 1'
#
loop_
_entity.id
_entity.type
_entity.pdbx_description
1 polymer ?
#
loop_
_entity_poly.entity_id
_entity_poly.type
_entity_poly.pdbx_seq_one_letter_code
_entity_poly.pdbx_strand_id
1 'polypeptide(L)'
;MVPRDSIPDYWIWGYYLAFHSYSFESFVFKQFENETSDAAKAILTKYGMEDVDVTRDMLLLIVYILAFQAIFALILWKFHTGRR
;
A
#
# COMPACT_ATOMS: atom_id res chain seq x y z
N MET A 1 -0.71 1.90 10.28
CA MET A 1 -0.50 0.48 9.96
C MET A 1 -0.04 -0.27 11.20
N VAL A 2 -0.16 -1.59 11.23
CA VAL A 2 0.53 -2.42 12.23
C VAL A 2 1.95 -2.69 11.68
N PRO A 3 3.02 -2.58 12.49
CA PRO A 3 4.36 -2.97 12.06
C PRO A 3 4.41 -4.40 11.54
N ARG A 4 5.11 -4.63 10.43
CA ARG A 4 5.16 -5.92 9.74
C ARG A 4 5.56 -7.06 10.69
N ASP A 5 6.59 -6.84 11.50
CA ASP A 5 7.13 -7.84 12.43
C ASP A 5 6.21 -8.15 13.62
N SER A 6 5.14 -7.36 13.82
CA SER A 6 4.11 -7.61 14.83
C SER A 6 2.91 -8.40 14.27
N ILE A 7 2.89 -8.71 12.97
CA ILE A 7 1.78 -9.43 12.32
C ILE A 7 2.08 -10.94 12.39
N PRO A 8 1.15 -11.78 12.88
CA PRO A 8 1.33 -13.23 12.85
C PRO A 8 1.53 -13.77 11.43
N ASP A 9 2.41 -14.75 11.26
CA ASP A 9 2.79 -15.29 9.93
C ASP A 9 1.60 -15.69 9.06
N TYR A 10 0.54 -16.26 9.65
CA TYR A 10 -0.65 -16.68 8.92
C TYR A 10 -1.52 -15.51 8.40
N TRP A 11 -1.28 -14.28 8.86
CA TRP A 11 -1.94 -13.05 8.41
C TRP A 11 -1.04 -12.13 7.57
N ILE A 12 0.26 -12.42 7.45
CA ILE A 12 1.22 -11.54 6.79
C ILE A 12 0.88 -11.28 5.33
N TRP A 13 0.20 -12.21 4.66
CA TRP A 13 -0.26 -12.02 3.28
C TRP A 13 -1.18 -10.80 3.12
N GLY A 14 -1.97 -10.46 4.15
CA GLY A 14 -2.85 -9.29 4.15
C GLY A 14 -2.07 -7.97 4.11
N TYR A 15 -0.88 -7.95 4.71
CA TYR A 15 0.03 -6.81 4.61
C TYR A 15 0.45 -6.55 3.16
N TYR A 16 0.70 -7.61 2.38
CA TYR A 16 1.08 -7.48 0.96
C TYR A 16 -0.10 -7.27 0.01
N LEU A 17 -1.30 -7.75 0.38
CA LEU A 17 -2.50 -7.58 -0.45
C LEU A 17 -3.19 -6.23 -0.27
N ALA A 18 -3.05 -5.58 0.88
CA ALA A 18 -3.68 -4.28 1.11
C ALA A 18 -2.93 -3.19 0.35
N PHE A 19 -3.56 -2.55 -0.64
CA PHE A 19 -2.93 -1.45 -1.39
C PHE A 19 -2.48 -0.30 -0.46
N HIS A 20 -3.16 -0.12 0.68
CA HIS A 20 -2.80 0.87 1.69
C HIS A 20 -1.39 0.70 2.24
N SER A 21 -0.82 -0.52 2.23
CA SER A 21 0.54 -0.78 2.71
C SER A 21 1.55 0.04 1.92
N TYR A 22 1.45 0.01 0.60
CA TYR A 22 2.33 0.75 -0.32
C TYR A 22 2.13 2.27 -0.20
N SER A 23 0.88 2.74 -0.05
CA SER A 23 0.63 4.17 0.17
C SER A 23 1.23 4.64 1.50
N PHE A 24 1.06 3.86 2.58
CA PHE A 24 1.57 4.21 3.89
C PHE A 24 3.11 4.18 3.93
N GLU A 25 3.73 3.14 3.36
CA GLU A 25 5.18 3.00 3.23
C GLU A 25 5.78 4.23 2.53
N SER A 26 5.26 4.57 1.35
CA SER A 26 5.69 5.75 0.59
C SER A 26 5.47 7.07 1.33
N PHE A 27 4.32 7.27 1.98
CA PHE A 27 4.04 8.52 2.70
C PHE A 27 4.90 8.70 3.94
N VAL A 28 5.06 7.65 4.74
CA VAL A 28 5.89 7.70 5.95
C VAL A 28 7.35 7.93 5.57
N PHE A 29 7.87 7.21 4.57
CA PHE A 29 9.22 7.42 4.10
C PHE A 29 9.41 8.85 3.58
N LYS A 30 8.55 9.33 2.67
CA LYS A 30 8.66 10.71 2.14
C LYS A 30 8.53 11.81 3.19
N GLN A 31 7.75 11.57 4.24
CA GLN A 31 7.63 12.52 5.35
C GLN A 31 8.94 12.66 6.14
N PHE A 32 9.73 11.59 6.27
CA PHE A 32 10.88 11.53 7.17
C PHE A 32 12.24 11.34 6.46
N GLU A 33 12.29 11.14 5.13
CA GLU A 33 13.52 10.81 4.40
C GLU A 33 14.64 11.86 4.55
N ASN A 34 14.29 13.12 4.79
CA ASN A 34 15.23 14.22 5.00
C ASN A 34 15.31 14.68 6.47
N GLU A 35 14.60 14.03 7.38
CA GLU A 35 14.55 14.39 8.79
C GLU A 35 15.65 13.67 9.57
N THR A 36 16.44 14.43 10.33
CA THR A 36 17.62 13.88 11.03
C THR A 36 17.38 13.55 12.50
N SER A 37 16.20 13.88 13.02
CA SER A 37 15.84 13.65 14.43
C SER A 37 15.78 12.16 14.79
N ASP A 38 16.15 11.84 16.04
CA ASP A 38 16.07 10.46 16.55
C ASP A 38 14.64 9.94 16.57
N ALA A 39 13.66 10.84 16.76
CA ALA A 39 12.24 10.49 16.70
C ALA A 39 11.82 10.02 15.29
N ALA A 40 12.28 10.71 14.23
CA ALA A 40 12.00 10.31 12.86
C ALA A 40 12.61 8.94 12.53
N LYS A 41 13.87 8.73 12.90
CA LYS A 41 14.55 7.43 12.73
C LYS A 41 13.83 6.31 13.49
N ALA A 42 13.41 6.56 14.73
CA ALA A 42 12.67 5.58 15.51
C ALA A 42 11.33 5.19 14.86
N ILE A 43 10.65 6.13 14.20
CA ILE A 43 9.42 5.85 13.45
C ILE A 43 9.73 4.98 12.22
N LEU A 44 10.73 5.32 11.41
CA LEU A 44 11.10 4.54 10.23
C LEU A 44 11.49 3.11 10.63
N THR A 45 12.35 2.94 11.64
CA THR A 45 12.77 1.62 12.12
C THR A 45 11.64 0.81 12.73
N LYS A 46 10.72 1.45 13.48
CA LYS A 46 9.55 0.74 14.02
C LYS A 46 8.71 0.09 12.94
N TYR A 47 8.64 0.70 11.75
CA TYR A 47 7.84 0.19 10.64
C TYR A 47 8.66 -0.53 9.55
N GLY A 48 9.99 -0.56 9.65
CA GLY A 48 10.88 -1.13 8.64
C GLY A 48 10.90 -0.31 7.34
N MET A 49 10.86 1.02 7.44
CA MET A 49 10.70 1.95 6.32
C MET A 49 11.94 2.83 6.12
N GLU A 50 13.13 2.37 6.49
CA GLU A 50 14.37 3.13 6.34
C GLU A 50 14.83 3.29 4.89
N ASP A 51 14.43 2.37 4.01
CA ASP A 51 14.77 2.36 2.59
C ASP A 51 13.58 1.84 1.77
N VAL A 52 12.74 2.78 1.32
CA VAL A 52 11.50 2.48 0.59
C VAL A 52 11.68 2.82 -0.89
N ASP A 53 11.42 1.84 -1.75
CA ASP A 53 11.29 2.08 -3.19
C ASP A 53 9.89 2.66 -3.50
N VAL A 54 9.79 3.99 -3.35
CA VAL A 54 8.56 4.74 -3.62
C VAL A 54 8.09 4.55 -5.07
N THR A 55 9.00 4.35 -6.02
CA THR A 55 8.63 4.19 -7.43
C THR A 55 7.93 2.86 -7.65
N ARG A 56 8.46 1.78 -7.08
CA ARG A 56 7.81 0.46 -7.07
C ARG A 56 6.43 0.52 -6.43
N ASP A 57 6.31 1.19 -5.28
CA ASP A 57 5.04 1.32 -4.58
C ASP A 57 3.99 2.08 -5.41
N MET A 58 4.38 3.18 -6.05
CA MET A 58 3.48 3.92 -6.94
C MET A 58 3.05 3.08 -8.15
N LEU A 59 3.95 2.27 -8.73
CA LEU A 59 3.59 1.35 -9.81
C LEU A 59 2.58 0.30 -9.36
N LEU A 60 2.75 -0.27 -8.15
CA LEU A 60 1.78 -1.21 -7.57
C LEU A 60 0.41 -0.55 -7.39
N LEU A 61 0.35 0.69 -6.90
CA LEU A 61 -0.91 1.43 -6.77
C LEU A 61 -1.59 1.67 -8.12
N ILE A 62 -0.83 1.98 -9.17
CA ILE A 62 -1.37 2.11 -10.54
C ILE A 62 -1.97 0.77 -11.01
N VAL A 63 -1.28 -0.35 -10.75
CA VAL A 63 -1.81 -1.69 -11.07
C VAL A 63 -3.11 -1.97 -10.32
N TYR A 64 -3.22 -1.61 -9.04
CA TYR A 64 -4.47 -1.71 -8.28
C TYR A 64 -5.60 -0.89 -8.89
N ILE A 65 -5.33 0.35 -9.31
CA ILE A 65 -6.32 1.22 -9.97
C ILE A 65 -6.86 0.54 -11.23
N LEU A 66 -5.97 0.05 -12.10
CA LEU A 66 -6.35 -0.62 -13.34
C LEU A 66 -7.14 -1.90 -13.08
N ALA A 67 -6.70 -2.71 -12.11
CA ALA A 67 -7.37 -3.95 -11.75
C ALA A 67 -8.79 -3.69 -11.21
N PHE A 68 -8.95 -2.74 -10.29
CA PHE A 68 -10.27 -2.40 -9.74
C PHE A 68 -11.20 -1.77 -10.79
N GLN A 69 -10.68 -0.91 -11.67
CA GLN A 69 -11.46 -0.37 -12.79
C GLN A 69 -11.91 -1.48 -13.74
N ALA A 70 -11.02 -2.44 -14.07
CA ALA A 70 -11.37 -3.57 -14.92
C ALA A 70 -12.43 -4.47 -14.27
N ILE A 71 -12.26 -4.82 -12.99
CA ILE A 71 -13.24 -5.62 -12.24
C ILE A 71 -14.60 -4.91 -12.22
N PHE A 72 -14.61 -3.61 -11.92
CA PHE A 72 -15.82 -2.80 -11.89
C PHE A 72 -16.50 -2.76 -13.27
N ALA A 73 -15.73 -2.52 -14.34
CA ALA A 73 -16.23 -2.53 -15.71
C ALA A 73 -16.82 -3.89 -16.11
N LEU A 74 -16.18 -5.01 -15.72
CA LEU A 74 -16.67 -6.35 -15.96
C LEU A 74 -17.97 -6.64 -15.19
N ILE A 75 -18.07 -6.18 -13.94
CA ILE A 75 -19.29 -6.28 -13.13
C ILE A 75 -20.42 -5.52 -13.83
N LEU A 76 -20.18 -4.28 -14.26
CA LEU A 76 -21.18 -3.48 -14.98
C LEU A 76 -21.58 -4.13 -16.31
N TRP A 77 -20.61 -4.62 -17.08
CA TRP A 77 -20.86 -5.30 -18.34
C TRP A 77 -21.77 -6.53 -18.16
N LYS A 78 -21.50 -7.34 -17.13
CA LYS A 78 -22.25 -8.57 -16.84
C LYS A 78 -23.62 -8.32 -16.20
N PHE A 79 -23.73 -7.37 -15.27
CA PHE A 79 -24.91 -7.19 -14.43
C PHE A 79 -25.69 -5.90 -14.69
N HIS A 80 -25.19 -5.00 -15.54
CA HIS A 80 -25.77 -3.67 -15.81
C HIS A 80 -25.83 -3.37 -17.32
N THR A 81 -26.25 -4.36 -18.13
CA THR A 81 -26.42 -4.26 -19.59
C THR A 81 -27.80 -3.70 -20.02
N GLY A 82 -28.32 -2.71 -19.30
CA GLY A 82 -29.42 -1.87 -19.82
C GLY A 82 -30.76 -2.55 -20.14
N ARG A 83 -31.31 -3.36 -19.23
CA ARG A 83 -32.78 -3.61 -19.20
C ARG A 83 -33.43 -2.91 -18.01
N ARG A 84 -33.43 -1.58 -18.06
CA ARG A 84 -34.53 -0.67 -17.71
C ARG A 84 -34.20 0.72 -18.21
#